data_AF-A0A954LG87-F1
#
_entry.id   AF-A0A954LG87-F1
#
_cell.length_a   1.000
_cell.length_b   1.000
_cell.length_c   1.000
_cell.angle_alpha   90.00
_cell.angle_beta   90.00
_cell.angle_gamma   90.00
#
_symmetry.space_group_name_H-M   'P 1'
#
loop_
_entity.id
_entity.type
_entity.pdbx_description
1 polymer ?
#
loop_
_entity_poly.entity_id
_entity_poly.type
_entity_poly.pdbx_seq_one_letter_code
_entity_poly.pdbx_strand_id
1 'polypeptide(L)'
;AKVRRESIDPIDLFYAHIGGMDAFARGLKTAAAIRADRELSDFVASRYSSYNEGIGRKIENGTVGFKELEAYMLEKGEAAPNQSGRQELMENIVNRYI
;
A
#
# COMPACT_ATOMS: atom_id res chain seq x y z
N ALA A 1 -8.66 -7.19 -24.01
CA ALA A 1 -8.44 -5.93 -24.77
C ALA A 1 -8.90 -6.12 -26.22
N LYS A 2 -9.01 -5.06 -27.02
CA LYS A 2 -9.27 -5.11 -28.47
C LYS A 2 -8.34 -4.13 -29.18
N VAL A 3 -7.98 -4.40 -30.44
CA VAL A 3 -7.23 -3.44 -31.28
C VAL A 3 -8.03 -2.16 -31.47
N ARG A 4 -7.35 -1.05 -31.78
CA ARG A 4 -8.00 0.22 -32.13
C ARG A 4 -8.66 0.08 -33.49
N ARG A 5 -9.62 0.96 -33.79
CA ARG A 5 -10.39 0.88 -35.04
C ARG A 5 -9.49 1.10 -36.26
N GLU A 6 -8.44 1.89 -36.10
CA GLU A 6 -7.45 2.22 -37.12
C GLU A 6 -6.38 1.13 -37.30
N SER A 7 -6.26 0.19 -36.36
CA SER A 7 -5.35 -0.96 -36.41
C SER A 7 -6.07 -2.16 -37.02
N ILE A 8 -6.17 -2.16 -38.35
CA ILE A 8 -7.04 -3.07 -39.13
C ILE A 8 -6.31 -4.27 -39.71
N ASP A 9 -4.98 -4.26 -39.73
CA ASP A 9 -4.22 -5.35 -40.35
C ASP A 9 -4.23 -6.56 -39.41
N PRO A 10 -4.34 -7.80 -39.93
CA PRO A 10 -4.35 -8.99 -39.08
C PRO A 10 -3.13 -9.09 -38.14
N ILE A 11 -1.98 -8.53 -38.54
CA ILE A 11 -0.77 -8.51 -37.73
C ILE A 11 -0.89 -7.61 -36.48
N ASP A 12 -1.78 -6.61 -36.50
CA ASP A 12 -2.00 -5.71 -35.36
C ASP A 12 -2.55 -6.44 -34.14
N LEU A 13 -3.25 -7.56 -34.35
CA LEU A 13 -3.66 -8.44 -33.25
C LEU A 13 -2.45 -8.95 -32.48
N PHE A 14 -1.36 -9.31 -33.16
CA PHE A 14 -0.14 -9.79 -32.50
C PHE A 14 0.55 -8.66 -31.75
N TYR A 15 0.74 -7.49 -32.37
CA TYR A 15 1.35 -6.34 -31.72
C TYR A 15 0.58 -5.94 -30.44
N ALA A 16 -0.75 -5.92 -30.48
CA ALA A 16 -1.57 -5.58 -29.33
C ALA A 16 -1.42 -6.58 -28.18
N HIS A 17 -1.39 -7.89 -28.49
CA HIS A 17 -1.21 -8.91 -27.45
C HIS A 17 0.21 -8.90 -26.88
N ILE A 18 1.23 -8.79 -27.73
CA ILE A 18 2.63 -8.70 -27.30
C ILE A 18 2.83 -7.48 -26.38
N GLY A 19 2.35 -6.30 -26.78
CA GLY A 19 2.46 -5.10 -25.94
C GLY A 19 1.75 -5.24 -24.60
N GLY A 20 0.59 -5.91 -24.56
CA GLY A 20 -0.09 -6.23 -23.30
C GLY A 20 0.69 -7.23 -22.44
N MET A 21 1.20 -8.30 -23.05
CA MET A 21 1.98 -9.32 -22.36
C MET A 21 3.26 -8.73 -21.76
N ASP A 22 3.99 -7.91 -22.51
CA ASP A 22 5.23 -7.26 -22.06
C ASP A 22 4.97 -6.23 -20.94
N ALA A 23 3.89 -5.44 -21.06
CA ALA A 23 3.50 -4.50 -20.00
C ALA A 23 3.19 -5.23 -18.69
N PHE A 24 2.43 -6.33 -18.74
CA PHE A 24 2.16 -7.16 -17.56
C PHE A 24 3.42 -7.86 -17.05
N ALA A 25 4.29 -8.36 -17.92
CA ALA A 25 5.53 -9.02 -17.52
C ALA A 25 6.48 -8.05 -16.80
N ARG A 26 6.60 -6.80 -17.28
CA ARG A 26 7.37 -5.75 -16.60
C ARG A 26 6.72 -5.40 -15.26
N GLY A 27 5.41 -5.17 -15.23
CA GLY A 27 4.66 -4.89 -14.01
C GLY A 27 4.82 -5.99 -12.95
N LEU A 28 4.79 -7.27 -13.36
CA LEU A 28 5.00 -8.40 -12.47
C LEU A 28 6.41 -8.39 -11.85
N LYS A 29 7.46 -8.16 -12.65
CA LYS A 29 8.83 -8.08 -12.15
C LYS A 29 9.03 -6.92 -11.18
N THR A 30 8.54 -5.73 -11.53
CA THR A 30 8.55 -4.54 -10.68
C THR A 30 7.82 -4.80 -9.35
N ALA A 31 6.60 -5.33 -9.39
CA ALA A 31 5.82 -5.64 -8.18
C ALA A 31 6.49 -6.72 -7.32
N ALA A 32 7.11 -7.73 -7.93
CA ALA A 32 7.86 -8.75 -7.21
C ALA A 32 9.07 -8.15 -6.48
N ALA A 33 9.81 -7.24 -7.11
CA ALA A 33 10.94 -6.54 -6.50
C ALA A 33 10.49 -5.65 -5.34
N ILE A 34 9.45 -4.82 -5.53
CA ILE A 34 8.86 -3.99 -4.47
C ILE A 34 8.46 -4.85 -3.26
N ARG A 35 7.84 -6.01 -3.49
CA ARG A 35 7.41 -6.91 -2.41
C ARG A 35 8.59 -7.59 -1.71
N ALA A 36 9.67 -7.89 -2.43
CA ALA A 36 10.87 -8.49 -1.87
C ALA A 36 11.62 -7.51 -0.94
N ASP A 37 11.71 -6.24 -1.36
CA ASP A 37 12.45 -5.20 -0.62
C ASP A 37 11.68 -4.65 0.58
N ARG A 38 10.36 -4.84 0.62
CA ARG A 38 9.47 -4.53 1.75
C ARG A 38 9.39 -3.05 2.17
N GLU A 39 10.06 -2.11 1.50
CA GLU A 39 10.05 -0.68 1.86
C GLU A 39 8.63 -0.14 2.10
N LEU A 40 7.68 -0.46 1.22
CA LEU A 40 6.27 -0.05 1.35
C LEU A 40 5.56 -0.78 2.50
N SER A 41 5.72 -2.10 2.61
CA SER A 41 5.05 -2.89 3.64
C SER A 41 5.55 -2.58 5.05
N ASP A 42 6.83 -2.27 5.18
CA ASP A 42 7.45 -1.94 6.46
C ASP A 42 7.05 -0.52 6.88
N PHE A 43 6.89 0.42 5.95
CA PHE A 43 6.29 1.72 6.24
C PHE A 43 4.85 1.58 6.78
N VAL A 44 4.02 0.76 6.15
CA VAL A 44 2.64 0.50 6.63
C VAL A 44 2.68 -0.17 8.01
N ALA A 45 3.51 -1.20 8.21
CA ALA A 45 3.64 -1.88 9.50
C ALA A 45 4.08 -0.91 10.61
N SER A 46 5.05 -0.04 10.33
CA SER A 46 5.50 1.00 11.26
C SER A 46 4.38 1.99 11.58
N ARG A 47 3.63 2.45 10.57
CA ARG A 47 2.56 3.43 10.74
C ARG A 47 1.42 2.92 11.63
N TYR A 48 1.10 1.64 11.55
CA TYR A 48 0.03 1.01 12.32
C TYR A 48 0.54 0.24 13.57
N SER A 49 1.81 0.41 13.93
CA SER A 49 2.44 -0.31 15.04
C SER A 49 1.74 -0.11 16.40
N SER A 50 1.06 1.02 16.61
CA SER A 50 0.33 1.30 17.85
C SER A 50 -0.84 0.34 18.11
N TYR A 51 -1.36 -0.33 17.08
CA TYR A 51 -2.38 -1.38 17.24
C TYR A 51 -1.79 -2.74 17.64
N ASN A 52 -0.47 -2.92 17.52
CA ASN A 52 0.19 -4.17 17.91
C ASN A 52 0.47 -4.27 19.41
N GLU A 53 0.23 -3.22 20.19
CA GLU A 53 0.55 -3.17 21.62
C GLU A 53 -0.44 -2.33 22.44
N GLY A 54 -0.32 -2.42 23.77
CA GLY A 54 -1.03 -1.56 24.71
C GLY A 54 -2.55 -1.48 24.49
N ILE A 55 -3.07 -0.25 24.47
CA ILE A 55 -4.49 0.03 24.24
C ILE A 55 -4.93 -0.34 22.82
N GLY A 56 -4.07 -0.15 21.82
CA GLY A 56 -4.41 -0.43 20.42
C GLY A 56 -4.68 -1.91 20.17
N ARG A 57 -3.90 -2.80 20.78
CA ARG A 57 -4.15 -4.25 20.71
C ARG A 57 -5.48 -4.64 21.36
N LYS A 58 -5.86 -3.97 22.46
CA LYS A 58 -7.17 -4.21 23.10
C LYS A 58 -8.33 -3.73 22.23
N ILE A 59 -8.14 -2.63 21.49
CA ILE A 59 -9.11 -2.12 20.50
C ILE A 59 -9.26 -3.15 19.38
N GLU A 60 -8.16 -3.61 18.78
CA GLU A 60 -8.17 -4.56 17.68
C GLU A 60 -8.83 -5.90 18.07
N ASN A 61 -8.56 -6.37 19.29
CA ASN A 61 -9.16 -7.60 19.82
C ASN A 61 -10.63 -7.44 20.27
N GLY A 62 -11.19 -6.22 20.27
CA GLY A 62 -12.55 -5.94 20.74
C GLY A 62 -12.74 -6.13 22.25
N THR A 63 -11.66 -6.09 23.03
CA THR A 63 -11.66 -6.33 24.49
C THR A 63 -11.70 -5.04 25.32
N VAL A 64 -12.05 -3.91 24.71
CA VAL A 64 -12.10 -2.60 25.37
C VAL A 64 -13.36 -1.86 24.94
N GLY A 65 -14.02 -1.19 25.90
CA GLY A 65 -15.20 -0.38 25.68
C GLY A 65 -14.91 1.12 25.85
N PHE A 66 -15.97 1.93 25.75
CA PHE A 66 -15.84 3.38 25.87
C PHE A 66 -15.39 3.85 27.24
N LYS A 67 -15.78 3.16 28.32
CA LYS A 67 -15.39 3.54 29.69
C LYS A 67 -13.89 3.42 29.92
N GLU A 68 -13.29 2.34 29.42
CA GLU A 68 -11.85 2.10 29.54
C GLU A 68 -11.05 3.04 28.64
N LEU A 69 -11.57 3.38 27.46
CA LEU A 69 -10.95 4.36 26.55
C LEU A 69 -10.99 5.78 27.11
N GLU A 70 -12.10 6.17 27.73
CA GLU A 70 -12.25 7.44 28.45
C GLU A 70 -11.22 7.54 29.58
N ALA A 71 -11.16 6.52 30.46
CA ALA A 71 -10.19 6.49 31.55
C ALA A 71 -8.74 6.58 31.04
N TYR A 72 -8.41 5.83 29.98
CA TYR A 72 -7.08 5.86 29.36
C TYR A 72 -6.71 7.26 28.86
N MET A 73 -7.62 7.98 28.20
CA MET A 73 -7.34 9.32 27.69
C MET A 73 -7.28 10.36 28.80
N LEU A 74 -8.11 10.26 29.84
CA LEU A 74 -8.04 11.15 31.01
C LEU A 74 -6.70 11.01 31.74
N GLU A 75 -6.18 9.79 31.88
CA GLU A 75 -4.86 9.54 32.48
C GLU A 75 -3.72 10.05 31.58
N LYS A 76 -3.84 9.83 30.26
CA LYS A 76 -2.83 10.26 29.28
C LYS A 76 -2.78 11.78 29.08
N GLY A 77 -3.90 12.47 29.31
CA GLY A 77 -4.06 13.91 29.10
C GLY A 77 -4.27 14.24 27.62
N GLU A 78 -3.18 14.36 26.86
CA GLU A 78 -3.22 14.80 25.47
C GLU A 78 -2.98 13.66 24.48
N ALA A 79 -3.57 13.79 23.29
CA ALA A 79 -3.33 12.85 22.21
C ALA A 79 -1.85 12.94 21.75
N ALA A 80 -1.23 11.79 21.53
CA ALA A 80 0.11 11.75 20.96
C ALA A 80 0.07 12.33 19.53
N PRO A 81 1.13 13.05 19.10
CA PRO A 81 1.16 13.64 17.77
C PRO A 81 1.13 12.55 16.69
N ASN A 82 0.41 12.84 15.60
CA ASN A 82 0.38 11.97 14.43
C ASN A 82 1.71 12.02 13.67
N GLN A 83 1.97 10.94 12.92
CA GLN A 83 3.13 10.84 12.03
C GLN A 83 2.74 11.15 10.57
N SER A 84 3.66 11.77 9.83
CA SER A 84 3.51 12.07 8.40
C SER A 84 3.21 10.81 7.58
N GLY A 85 2.36 10.95 6.56
CA GLY A 85 2.07 9.88 5.60
C GLY A 85 3.16 9.65 4.55
N ARG A 86 4.15 10.55 4.45
CA ARG A 86 5.30 10.43 3.52
C ARG A 86 4.90 10.14 2.06
N GLN A 87 3.79 10.71 1.58
CA GLN A 87 3.22 10.38 0.28
C GLN A 87 4.21 10.58 -0.87
N GLU A 88 4.88 11.73 -0.94
CA GLU A 88 5.83 12.07 -1.99
C GLU A 88 7.03 11.10 -1.98
N LEU A 89 7.47 10.68 -0.80
CA LEU A 89 8.52 9.67 -0.66
C LEU A 89 8.05 8.31 -1.18
N MET A 90 6.83 7.88 -0.84
CA MET A 90 6.28 6.59 -1.29
C MET A 90 6.09 6.55 -2.80
N GLU A 91 5.61 7.64 -3.40
CA GLU A 91 5.50 7.77 -4.86
C GLU A 91 6.89 7.70 -5.54
N ASN A 92 7.89 8.37 -4.97
CA ASN A 92 9.26 8.32 -5.47
C ASN A 92 9.89 6.92 -5.35
N ILE A 93 9.58 6.17 -4.30
CA ILE A 93 10.02 4.77 -4.15
C ILE A 93 9.43 3.94 -5.28
N VAL A 94 8.12 4.00 -5.53
CA VAL A 94 7.49 3.24 -6.63
C VAL A 94 8.13 3.58 -7.98
N ASN A 95 8.36 4.87 -8.26
CA ASN A 95 8.99 5.31 -9.51
C ASN A 95 10.44 4.79 -9.68
N ARG A 96 11.15 4.44 -8.61
CA ARG A 96 12.50 3.86 -8.70
C ARG A 96 12.50 2.44 -9.29
N TYR A 97 11.40 1.70 -9.12
CA TYR A 97 11.28 0.32 -9.61
C TYR A 97 10.69 0.20 -11.03
N ILE A 98 10.15 1.29 -11.57
CA ILE A 98 9.54 1.35 -12.91
C ILE A 98 10.62 1.62 -13.93
#